data_AF-A0A6I5RFJ2-F1
#
_entry.id   AF-A0A6I5RFJ2-F1
#
_cell.length_a   1.000
_cell.length_b   1.000
_cell.length_c   1.000
_cell.angle_alpha   90.00
_cell.angle_beta   90.00
_cell.angle_gamma   90.00
#
_symmetry.space_group_name_H-M   'P 1'
#
loop_
_entity.id
_entity.type
_entity.pdbx_description
1 polymer ?
#
loop_
_entity_poly.entity_id
_entity_poly.type
_entity_poly.pdbx_seq_one_letter_code
_entity_poly.pdbx_strand_id
1 'polypeptide(L)'
;MPIKNSTAFDMNAALEATKKALQSEDWREVVAGLLMASQTRPSDVILLADFKAVSKYRLSITTSLKKRGKKVTAEIWCLIETTLFIDAFNRVRRDPDVLELQGLRPAEIDSRKNSTINRAVNRVYGEIIAPPFTEDSLSAHNLRAAGTNIAYHLYGSKGQKLQRFVELQLVHDSKGTVANYDDYYCVDGIGNEITAKGMRSDEPLKTQPKSRTTTRPILDRQIVEQLHELFEGEATTKDCIIRAIAMAKQSQERQAEIERLQRRLQAAEERIEALKTQTHLELIHVYPNSQKQTSPADDPRSMPNADLIGSKKRGAAEEKLRRSVEAIQSYNAGRPFEEQIAINKGSLRKITKVKAQTVNEWADEHSEEIEAYTDAQGHGYRQNVGKDLAVVKWDEAAYGAYEWPEGYFG
;
A
#
# COMPACT_ATOMS: atom_id res chain seq x y z
N MET A 1 -16.57 30.00 -24.18
CA MET A 1 -17.02 29.41 -22.89
C MET A 1 -15.78 29.14 -22.06
N PRO A 2 -15.72 29.52 -20.77
CA PRO A 2 -14.58 29.18 -19.95
C PRO A 2 -14.46 27.65 -19.89
N ILE A 3 -13.26 27.13 -20.16
CA ILE A 3 -12.96 25.70 -20.08
C ILE A 3 -13.19 25.30 -18.63
N LYS A 4 -14.23 24.51 -18.38
CA LYS A 4 -14.55 23.97 -17.05
C LYS A 4 -13.49 22.88 -16.80
N ASN A 5 -12.49 23.15 -15.97
CA ASN A 5 -11.44 22.18 -15.58
C ASN A 5 -11.96 21.08 -14.62
N SER A 6 -13.28 20.88 -14.55
CA SER A 6 -13.91 19.90 -13.69
C SER A 6 -13.90 18.52 -14.34
N THR A 7 -13.65 17.49 -13.55
CA THR A 7 -13.60 16.09 -13.98
C THR A 7 -14.98 15.44 -13.90
N ALA A 8 -15.39 14.78 -14.99
CA ALA A 8 -16.63 14.00 -15.04
C ALA A 8 -16.43 12.63 -14.40
N PHE A 9 -17.44 12.09 -13.72
CA PHE A 9 -17.43 10.70 -13.27
C PHE A 9 -18.85 10.12 -13.19
N ASP A 10 -18.98 8.80 -13.42
CA ASP A 10 -20.27 8.10 -13.32
C ASP A 10 -20.71 7.97 -11.87
N MET A 11 -21.82 8.62 -11.53
CA MET A 11 -22.39 8.63 -10.19
C MET A 11 -22.81 7.23 -9.72
N ASN A 12 -23.44 6.43 -10.59
CA ASN A 12 -23.95 5.11 -10.22
C ASN A 12 -22.80 4.12 -10.06
N ALA A 13 -21.79 4.17 -10.94
CA ALA A 13 -20.58 3.37 -10.80
C ALA A 13 -19.88 3.64 -9.46
N ALA A 14 -19.77 4.92 -9.07
CA ALA A 14 -19.19 5.30 -7.79
C ALA A 14 -20.00 4.77 -6.59
N LEU A 15 -21.34 4.85 -6.64
CA LEU A 15 -22.22 4.32 -5.58
C LEU A 15 -22.10 2.79 -5.42
N GLU A 16 -22.05 2.06 -6.53
CA GLU A 16 -21.87 0.60 -6.50
C GLU A 16 -20.47 0.20 -6.00
N ALA A 17 -19.43 0.91 -6.44
CA ALA A 17 -18.08 0.73 -5.91
C ALA A 17 -18.02 0.99 -4.39
N THR A 18 -18.72 2.02 -3.90
CA THR A 18 -18.85 2.27 -2.45
C THR A 18 -19.51 1.10 -1.72
N LYS A 19 -20.64 0.57 -2.22
CA LYS A 19 -21.30 -0.58 -1.59
C LYS A 19 -20.38 -1.81 -1.54
N LYS A 20 -19.67 -2.10 -2.63
CA LYS A 20 -18.71 -3.21 -2.72
C LYS A 20 -17.54 -3.01 -1.75
N ALA A 21 -16.96 -1.81 -1.71
CA ALA A 21 -15.85 -1.48 -0.83
C ALA A 21 -16.20 -1.66 0.65
N LEU A 22 -17.43 -1.33 1.04
CA LEU A 22 -17.91 -1.52 2.43
C LEU A 22 -18.06 -3.00 2.84
N GLN A 23 -18.15 -3.90 1.86
CA GLN A 23 -18.21 -5.35 2.06
C GLN A 23 -16.84 -6.02 1.94
N SER A 24 -15.78 -5.28 1.55
CA SER A 24 -14.42 -5.81 1.45
C SER A 24 -13.90 -6.35 2.78
N GLU A 25 -12.99 -7.31 2.71
CA GLU A 25 -12.23 -7.80 3.88
C GLU A 25 -10.96 -6.96 4.13
N ASP A 26 -10.51 -6.17 3.15
CA ASP A 26 -9.43 -5.20 3.35
C ASP A 26 -10.02 -3.94 4.02
N TRP A 27 -9.67 -3.73 5.30
CA TRP A 27 -10.13 -2.56 6.07
C TRP A 27 -9.81 -1.24 5.38
N ARG A 28 -8.77 -1.18 4.54
CA ARG A 28 -8.35 0.04 3.82
C ARG A 28 -9.36 0.40 2.73
N GLU A 29 -9.91 -0.61 2.05
CA GLU A 29 -11.00 -0.42 1.09
C GLU A 29 -12.29 -0.06 1.80
N VAL A 30 -12.57 -0.70 2.93
CA VAL A 30 -13.74 -0.34 3.74
C VAL A 30 -13.65 1.11 4.20
N VAL A 31 -12.47 1.58 4.65
CA VAL A 31 -12.23 3.00 4.96
C VAL A 31 -12.45 3.90 3.74
N ALA A 32 -11.93 3.54 2.56
CA ALA A 32 -12.19 4.29 1.34
C ALA A 32 -13.70 4.37 1.00
N GLY A 33 -14.43 3.27 1.18
CA GLY A 33 -15.89 3.20 1.08
C GLY A 33 -16.59 4.12 2.09
N LEU A 34 -16.19 4.08 3.36
CA LEU A 34 -16.76 4.93 4.41
C LEU A 34 -16.52 6.41 4.11
N LEU A 35 -15.33 6.79 3.66
CA LEU A 35 -15.01 8.16 3.26
C LEU A 35 -15.86 8.65 2.09
N MET A 36 -16.05 7.80 1.07
CA MET A 36 -16.95 8.13 -0.02
C MET A 36 -18.40 8.26 0.44
N ALA A 37 -18.84 7.40 1.37
CA ALA A 37 -20.23 7.36 1.82
C ALA A 37 -20.63 8.52 2.76
N SER A 38 -19.74 8.95 3.65
CA SER A 38 -19.99 10.03 4.63
C SER A 38 -19.35 11.36 4.27
N GLN A 39 -18.43 11.39 3.29
CA GLN A 39 -17.61 12.55 2.95
C GLN A 39 -16.83 13.10 4.14
N THR A 40 -16.46 12.26 5.11
CA THR A 40 -15.68 12.68 6.30
C THR A 40 -14.17 12.62 6.05
N ARG A 41 -13.34 13.03 7.02
CA ARG A 41 -11.88 12.90 6.88
C ARG A 41 -11.41 11.50 7.31
N PRO A 42 -10.24 11.02 6.84
CA PRO A 42 -9.66 9.75 7.29
C PRO A 42 -9.58 9.61 8.81
N SER A 43 -9.09 10.64 9.50
CA SER A 43 -8.97 10.67 10.96
C SER A 43 -10.31 10.62 11.70
N ASP A 44 -11.39 11.15 11.10
CA ASP A 44 -12.75 11.03 11.66
C ASP A 44 -13.22 9.57 11.64
N VAL A 45 -13.08 8.88 10.49
CA VAL A 45 -13.49 7.48 10.34
C VAL A 45 -12.69 6.57 11.27
N ILE A 46 -11.36 6.73 11.29
CA ILE A 46 -10.46 5.85 12.03
C ILE A 46 -10.57 6.05 13.54
N LEU A 47 -10.62 7.31 14.00
CA LEU A 47 -10.41 7.63 15.41
C LEU A 47 -11.47 8.52 16.05
N LEU A 48 -11.82 9.63 15.40
CA LEU A 48 -12.40 10.77 16.13
C LEU A 48 -13.92 10.86 16.11
N ALA A 49 -14.57 10.34 15.06
CA ALA A 49 -16.00 10.56 14.87
C ALA A 49 -16.85 9.42 15.43
N ASP A 50 -17.95 9.72 16.08
CA ASP A 50 -18.99 8.72 16.36
C ASP A 50 -20.15 8.91 15.40
N PHE A 51 -20.60 7.81 14.79
CA PHE A 51 -21.75 7.82 13.88
C PHE A 51 -22.95 7.10 14.50
N LYS A 52 -24.14 7.66 14.28
CA LYS A 52 -25.42 7.04 14.60
C LYS A 52 -26.34 7.14 13.40
N ALA A 53 -27.03 6.06 13.05
CA ALA A 53 -28.09 6.09 12.06
C ALA A 53 -29.29 6.90 12.59
N VAL A 54 -29.75 7.90 11.84
CA VAL A 54 -30.93 8.71 12.12
C VAL A 54 -32.11 8.26 11.27
N SER A 55 -31.85 8.06 9.98
CA SER A 55 -32.81 7.59 8.98
C SER A 55 -32.11 6.67 7.97
N LYS A 56 -32.80 6.21 6.93
CA LYS A 56 -32.25 5.33 5.89
C LYS A 56 -31.00 5.93 5.24
N TYR A 57 -30.95 7.25 5.06
CA TYR A 57 -29.81 7.94 4.43
C TYR A 57 -29.23 9.11 5.25
N ARG A 58 -29.62 9.33 6.52
CA ARG A 58 -28.97 10.32 7.40
C ARG A 58 -28.21 9.71 8.57
N LEU A 59 -27.00 10.23 8.76
CA LEU A 59 -26.15 9.93 9.90
C LEU A 59 -26.06 11.16 10.80
N SER A 60 -26.14 10.92 12.11
CA SER A 60 -25.62 11.87 13.10
C SER A 60 -24.14 11.58 13.30
N ILE A 61 -23.30 12.59 13.13
CA ILE A 61 -21.86 12.54 13.36
C ILE A 61 -21.49 13.42 14.55
N THR A 62 -20.72 12.89 15.49
CA THR A 62 -20.07 13.67 16.55
C THR A 62 -18.56 13.66 16.33
N THR A 63 -17.92 14.79 16.04
CA THR A 63 -16.45 14.91 15.84
C THR A 63 -15.84 16.05 16.67
N SER A 64 -14.56 15.95 17.01
CA SER A 64 -13.77 16.96 17.72
C SER A 64 -12.73 17.67 16.83
N LEU A 65 -12.65 17.31 15.55
CA LEU A 65 -11.59 17.77 14.66
C LEU A 65 -11.74 19.28 14.32
N LYS A 66 -10.64 20.04 14.43
CA LYS A 66 -10.51 21.50 14.20
C LYS A 66 -11.20 22.45 15.20
N LYS A 67 -12.04 21.98 16.13
CA LYS A 67 -12.72 22.86 17.11
C LYS A 67 -12.06 22.93 18.50
N ARG A 68 -10.73 23.05 18.60
CA ARG A 68 -9.97 23.26 19.86
C ARG A 68 -10.55 22.49 21.08
N GLY A 69 -10.85 21.20 20.93
CA GLY A 69 -11.39 20.33 22.00
C GLY A 69 -12.91 20.31 22.21
N LYS A 70 -13.70 21.08 21.45
CA LYS A 70 -15.17 21.03 21.50
C LYS A 70 -15.72 19.96 20.57
N LYS A 71 -16.54 19.05 21.09
CA LYS A 71 -17.30 18.08 20.30
C LYS A 71 -18.44 18.79 19.57
N VAL A 72 -18.56 18.54 18.27
CA VAL A 72 -19.63 19.05 17.42
C VAL A 72 -20.46 17.88 16.95
N THR A 73 -21.77 17.97 17.15
CA THR A 73 -22.71 17.00 16.60
C THR A 73 -23.49 17.65 15.46
N ALA A 74 -23.57 16.97 14.32
CA ALA A 74 -24.31 17.41 13.15
C ALA A 74 -25.01 16.22 12.49
N GLU A 75 -26.01 16.50 11.67
CA GLU A 75 -26.61 15.51 10.77
C GLU A 75 -26.06 15.71 9.36
N ILE A 76 -25.65 14.61 8.74
CA ILE A 76 -25.12 14.58 7.37
C ILE A 76 -25.84 13.51 6.56
N TRP A 77 -25.85 13.70 5.25
CA TRP A 77 -26.34 12.68 4.32
C TRP A 77 -25.31 11.56 4.14
N CYS A 78 -25.80 10.34 3.92
CA CYS A 78 -25.00 9.18 3.57
C CYS A 78 -25.38 8.70 2.17
N LEU A 79 -24.39 8.37 1.35
CA LEU A 79 -24.63 7.91 -0.03
C LEU A 79 -25.24 6.51 -0.09
N ILE A 80 -25.05 5.73 0.97
CA ILE A 80 -25.54 4.35 1.10
C ILE A 80 -26.42 4.23 2.34
N GLU A 81 -27.12 3.09 2.47
CA GLU A 81 -28.00 2.87 3.62
C GLU A 81 -27.22 2.92 4.94
N THR A 82 -27.71 3.70 5.89
CA THR A 82 -26.98 3.96 7.14
C THR A 82 -26.75 2.71 7.98
N THR A 83 -27.60 1.69 7.84
CA THR A 83 -27.40 0.38 8.49
C THR A 83 -26.13 -0.31 7.98
N LEU A 84 -25.95 -0.38 6.65
CA LEU A 84 -24.75 -0.91 6.01
C LEU A 84 -23.51 -0.07 6.38
N PHE A 85 -23.66 1.25 6.42
CA PHE A 85 -22.57 2.14 6.84
C PHE A 85 -22.12 1.85 8.27
N ILE A 86 -23.06 1.79 9.23
CA ILE A 86 -22.76 1.57 10.65
C ILE A 86 -22.15 0.19 10.87
N ASP A 87 -22.62 -0.84 10.18
CA ASP A 87 -22.04 -2.18 10.27
C ASP A 87 -20.60 -2.23 9.77
N ALA A 88 -20.32 -1.64 8.60
CA ALA A 88 -18.98 -1.54 8.05
C ALA A 88 -18.04 -0.69 8.93
N PHE A 89 -18.54 0.44 9.43
CA PHE A 89 -17.82 1.33 10.34
C PHE A 89 -17.41 0.63 11.64
N ASN A 90 -18.35 -0.09 12.26
CA ASN A 90 -18.07 -0.85 13.48
C ASN A 90 -17.11 -2.02 13.22
N ARG A 91 -17.17 -2.64 12.04
CA ARG A 91 -16.23 -3.69 11.64
C ARG A 91 -14.81 -3.13 11.52
N VAL A 92 -14.62 -2.02 10.80
CA VAL A 92 -13.31 -1.35 10.66
C VAL A 92 -12.73 -0.94 12.00
N ARG A 93 -13.54 -0.38 12.90
CA ARG A 93 -13.06 0.02 14.25
C ARG A 93 -12.70 -1.14 15.16
N ARG A 94 -13.03 -2.37 14.78
CA ARG A 94 -12.62 -3.60 15.45
C ARG A 94 -11.53 -4.34 14.67
N ASP A 95 -11.06 -3.78 13.56
CA ASP A 95 -9.94 -4.37 12.84
C ASP A 95 -8.63 -4.14 13.63
N PRO A 96 -7.81 -5.19 13.81
CA PRO A 96 -6.52 -5.13 14.48
C PRO A 96 -5.64 -3.96 14.04
N ASP A 97 -5.45 -3.81 12.74
CA ASP A 97 -4.57 -2.78 12.16
C ASP A 97 -5.09 -1.38 12.49
N VAL A 98 -6.40 -1.22 12.63
CA VAL A 98 -7.05 0.06 12.94
C VAL A 98 -6.98 0.36 14.43
N LEU A 99 -7.06 -0.66 15.28
CA LEU A 99 -6.97 -0.51 16.74
C LEU A 99 -5.56 -0.11 17.18
N GLU A 100 -4.52 -0.62 16.51
CA GLU A 100 -3.15 -0.14 16.71
C GLU A 100 -3.00 1.36 16.45
N LEU A 101 -3.82 1.93 15.56
CA LEU A 101 -3.81 3.36 15.26
C LEU A 101 -4.54 4.20 16.32
N GLN A 102 -5.35 3.61 17.19
CA GLN A 102 -6.13 4.36 18.18
C GLN A 102 -5.29 4.99 19.30
N GLY A 103 -4.03 4.55 19.46
CA GLY A 103 -3.05 5.16 20.37
C GLY A 103 -2.24 6.31 19.76
N LEU A 104 -2.37 6.57 18.44
CA LEU A 104 -1.58 7.58 17.74
C LEU A 104 -2.28 8.94 17.72
N ARG A 105 -1.49 10.02 17.67
CA ARG A 105 -2.03 11.37 17.50
C ARG A 105 -2.63 11.52 16.09
N PRO A 106 -3.67 12.34 15.88
CA PRO A 106 -4.28 12.54 14.56
C PRO A 106 -3.28 12.91 13.45
N ALA A 107 -2.25 13.72 13.77
CA ALA A 107 -1.19 14.10 12.84
C ALA A 107 -0.30 12.90 12.42
N GLU A 108 -0.13 11.91 13.28
CA GLU A 108 0.64 10.69 13.01
C GLU A 108 -0.14 9.71 12.13
N ILE A 109 -1.48 9.67 12.28
CA ILE A 109 -2.38 8.93 11.38
C ILE A 109 -2.35 9.54 9.98
N ASP A 110 -2.52 10.87 9.90
CA ASP A 110 -2.53 11.62 8.64
C ASP A 110 -1.18 11.54 7.90
N SER A 111 -0.05 11.34 8.58
CA SER A 111 1.27 11.20 7.95
C SER A 111 1.64 9.75 7.59
N ARG A 112 1.36 8.78 8.47
CA ARG A 112 1.78 7.37 8.27
C ARG A 112 0.89 6.59 7.31
N LYS A 113 -0.42 6.88 7.28
CA LYS A 113 -1.39 6.02 6.58
C LYS A 113 -2.21 6.71 5.51
N ASN A 114 -2.12 8.04 5.33
CA ASN A 114 -2.77 8.70 4.19
C ASN A 114 -2.29 8.14 2.85
N SER A 115 -1.01 7.81 2.68
CA SER A 115 -0.52 7.16 1.46
C SER A 115 -1.14 5.77 1.25
N THR A 116 -1.37 5.03 2.33
CA THR A 116 -1.98 3.69 2.29
C THR A 116 -3.48 3.77 1.96
N ILE A 117 -4.19 4.70 2.59
CA ILE A 117 -5.60 4.96 2.30
C ILE A 117 -5.76 5.49 0.88
N ASN A 118 -4.92 6.44 0.43
CA ASN A 118 -4.95 6.96 -0.94
C ASN A 118 -4.67 5.87 -1.99
N ARG A 119 -3.80 4.89 -1.69
CA ARG A 119 -3.63 3.71 -2.55
C ARG A 119 -4.92 2.89 -2.65
N ALA A 120 -5.60 2.64 -1.53
CA ALA A 120 -6.90 1.95 -1.55
C ALA A 120 -7.98 2.78 -2.28
N VAL A 121 -7.98 4.11 -2.11
CA VAL A 121 -8.87 5.02 -2.85
C VAL A 121 -8.64 4.89 -4.35
N ASN A 122 -7.40 4.94 -4.83
CA ASN A 122 -7.08 4.73 -6.25
C ASN A 122 -7.48 3.34 -6.72
N ARG A 123 -7.25 2.30 -5.93
CA ARG A 123 -7.61 0.92 -6.31
C ARG A 123 -9.12 0.73 -6.46
N VAL A 124 -9.92 1.36 -5.60
CA VAL A 124 -11.39 1.22 -5.62
C VAL A 124 -12.03 2.16 -6.65
N TYR A 125 -11.53 3.39 -6.78
CA TYR A 125 -12.21 4.45 -7.52
C TYR A 125 -11.42 5.02 -8.70
N GLY A 126 -10.14 4.68 -8.89
CA GLY A 126 -9.29 5.33 -9.89
C GLY A 126 -9.72 5.09 -11.34
N GLU A 127 -10.40 3.98 -11.63
CA GLU A 127 -11.00 3.72 -12.94
C GLU A 127 -12.36 4.42 -13.15
N ILE A 128 -12.97 4.91 -12.06
CA ILE A 128 -14.31 5.51 -12.06
C ILE A 128 -14.22 7.03 -11.99
N ILE A 129 -13.28 7.53 -11.19
CA ILE A 129 -13.07 8.94 -10.86
C ILE A 129 -11.63 9.26 -11.19
N ALA A 130 -11.41 9.97 -12.29
CA ALA A 130 -10.10 10.48 -12.63
C ALA A 130 -9.67 11.57 -11.62
N PRO A 131 -8.38 11.70 -11.30
CA PRO A 131 -7.89 12.78 -10.47
C PRO A 131 -8.13 14.15 -11.14
N PRO A 132 -8.15 15.26 -10.39
CA PRO A 132 -8.20 16.60 -10.97
C PRO A 132 -6.96 16.85 -11.83
N PHE A 133 -7.05 17.77 -12.80
CA PHE A 133 -5.98 18.06 -13.74
C PHE A 133 -4.61 18.40 -13.11
N THR A 134 -4.60 18.89 -11.86
CA THR A 134 -3.39 19.28 -11.13
C THR A 134 -2.75 18.15 -10.32
N GLU A 135 -3.35 16.96 -10.29
CA GLU A 135 -2.90 15.84 -9.46
C GLU A 135 -2.72 14.55 -10.28
N ASP A 136 -1.67 13.78 -9.99
CA ASP A 136 -1.37 12.53 -10.71
C ASP A 136 -2.20 11.33 -10.22
N SER A 137 -2.84 11.44 -9.05
CA SER A 137 -3.55 10.32 -8.42
C SER A 137 -4.71 10.79 -7.55
N LEU A 138 -5.73 9.94 -7.40
CA LEU A 138 -6.91 10.24 -6.60
C LEU A 138 -6.60 10.12 -5.09
N SER A 139 -6.89 11.16 -4.33
CA SER A 139 -6.71 11.19 -2.88
C SER A 139 -8.02 11.10 -2.11
N ALA A 140 -7.94 10.80 -0.81
CA ALA A 140 -9.09 10.89 0.10
C ALA A 140 -9.73 12.29 0.15
N HIS A 141 -8.96 13.35 -0.12
CA HIS A 141 -9.50 14.71 -0.23
C HIS A 141 -10.38 14.86 -1.48
N ASN A 142 -9.90 14.36 -2.62
CA ASN A 142 -10.67 14.40 -3.85
C ASN A 142 -11.93 13.52 -3.76
N LEU A 143 -11.82 12.35 -3.12
CA LEU A 143 -12.95 11.45 -2.88
C LEU A 143 -14.05 12.12 -2.04
N ARG A 144 -13.66 12.88 -1.01
CA ARG A 144 -14.59 13.71 -0.25
C ARG A 144 -15.30 14.72 -1.15
N ALA A 145 -14.61 15.31 -2.13
CA ALA A 145 -15.21 16.25 -3.05
C ALA A 145 -16.21 15.61 -4.01
N ALA A 146 -15.80 14.53 -4.68
CA ALA A 146 -16.66 13.74 -5.55
C ALA A 146 -17.92 13.26 -4.81
N GLY A 147 -17.76 12.66 -3.62
CA GLY A 147 -18.87 12.18 -2.80
C GLY A 147 -19.84 13.30 -2.36
N THR A 148 -19.34 14.52 -2.15
CA THR A 148 -20.20 15.66 -1.81
C THR A 148 -21.04 16.10 -2.99
N ASN A 149 -20.49 16.04 -4.20
CA ASN A 149 -21.21 16.29 -5.44
C ASN A 149 -22.34 15.27 -5.64
N ILE A 150 -22.05 13.98 -5.43
CA ILE A 150 -23.08 12.91 -5.43
C ILE A 150 -24.18 13.22 -4.40
N ALA A 151 -23.82 13.54 -3.15
CA ALA A 151 -24.77 13.83 -2.09
C ALA A 151 -25.69 15.01 -2.44
N TYR A 152 -25.15 16.04 -3.11
CA TYR A 152 -25.91 17.20 -3.56
C TYR A 152 -26.95 16.84 -4.61
N HIS A 153 -26.61 16.00 -5.60
CA HIS A 153 -27.57 15.55 -6.61
C HIS A 153 -28.63 14.61 -6.01
N LEU A 154 -28.23 13.72 -5.10
CA LEU A 154 -29.17 12.80 -4.45
C LEU A 154 -30.14 13.51 -3.50
N TYR A 155 -29.66 14.45 -2.68
CA TYR A 155 -30.41 14.96 -1.53
C TYR A 155 -30.55 16.49 -1.46
N GLY A 156 -29.90 17.24 -2.35
CA GLY A 156 -30.01 18.69 -2.39
C GLY A 156 -31.42 19.15 -2.73
N SER A 157 -31.90 20.19 -2.03
CA SER A 157 -33.22 20.75 -2.29
C SER A 157 -33.26 21.51 -3.62
N LYS A 158 -34.43 21.54 -4.28
CA LYS A 158 -34.65 22.38 -5.46
C LYS A 158 -34.33 23.85 -5.13
N GLY A 159 -33.50 24.50 -5.95
CA GLY A 159 -33.04 25.88 -5.73
C GLY A 159 -31.90 26.07 -4.73
N GLN A 160 -31.49 25.03 -3.98
CA GLN A 160 -30.33 25.11 -3.10
C GLN A 160 -29.05 25.26 -3.93
N LYS A 161 -28.20 26.21 -3.54
CA LYS A 161 -26.86 26.39 -4.11
C LYS A 161 -25.92 25.32 -3.55
N LEU A 162 -25.02 24.80 -4.40
CA LEU A 162 -24.03 23.78 -4.02
C LEU A 162 -23.23 24.21 -2.78
N GLN A 163 -22.74 25.45 -2.77
CA GLN A 163 -21.99 25.99 -1.63
C GLN A 163 -22.71 25.86 -0.29
N ARG A 164 -24.02 26.18 -0.25
CA ARG A 164 -24.79 26.07 0.98
C ARG A 164 -25.00 24.61 1.39
N PHE A 165 -25.14 23.70 0.42
CA PHE A 165 -25.24 22.27 0.70
C PHE A 165 -23.93 21.74 1.28
N VAL A 166 -22.79 22.06 0.65
CA VAL A 166 -21.44 21.65 1.09
C VAL A 166 -21.16 22.13 2.51
N GLU A 167 -21.49 23.38 2.85
CA GLU A 167 -21.32 23.91 4.21
C GLU A 167 -22.00 23.05 5.29
N LEU A 168 -23.25 22.63 5.01
CA LEU A 168 -24.04 21.80 5.92
C LEU A 168 -23.53 20.37 5.96
N GLN A 169 -23.26 19.78 4.79
CA GLN A 169 -22.82 18.39 4.66
C GLN A 169 -21.45 18.16 5.28
N LEU A 170 -20.53 19.12 5.15
CA LEU A 170 -19.15 19.00 5.60
C LEU A 170 -18.91 19.58 6.99
N VAL A 171 -19.93 20.19 7.61
CA VAL A 171 -19.88 20.82 8.93
C VAL A 171 -18.76 21.87 8.99
N HIS A 172 -18.64 22.69 7.92
CA HIS A 172 -17.62 23.73 7.81
C HIS A 172 -17.96 24.97 8.65
N ASP A 173 -16.94 25.57 9.29
CA ASP A 173 -17.08 26.81 10.07
C ASP A 173 -16.91 28.10 9.23
N SER A 174 -16.43 28.02 7.97
CA SER A 174 -16.18 29.22 7.14
C SER A 174 -16.56 29.06 5.67
N LYS A 175 -17.06 30.16 5.08
CA LYS A 175 -17.58 30.25 3.70
C LYS A 175 -16.51 30.09 2.60
N GLY A 176 -15.22 30.23 2.95
CA GLY A 176 -14.10 30.29 2.00
C GLY A 176 -13.50 28.96 1.57
N THR A 177 -13.88 27.83 2.18
CA THR A 177 -13.28 26.50 1.90
C THR A 177 -14.07 25.69 0.87
N VAL A 178 -14.98 26.32 0.12
CA VAL A 178 -15.90 25.61 -0.79
C VAL A 178 -15.36 25.49 -2.23
N ALA A 179 -14.43 26.37 -2.63
CA ALA A 179 -13.94 26.44 -4.01
C ALA A 179 -13.29 25.12 -4.51
N ASN A 180 -12.72 24.31 -3.61
CA ASN A 180 -12.08 23.03 -3.97
C ASN A 180 -13.08 21.88 -4.25
N TYR A 181 -14.40 22.15 -4.21
CA TYR A 181 -15.44 21.13 -4.44
C TYR A 181 -16.09 21.25 -5.83
N ASP A 182 -15.67 22.23 -6.63
CA ASP A 182 -16.11 22.43 -8.02
C ASP A 182 -15.25 21.62 -9.02
N ASP A 183 -14.25 20.87 -8.54
CA ASP A 183 -13.34 20.05 -9.35
C ASP A 183 -14.03 18.84 -10.01
N TYR A 184 -15.27 18.52 -9.62
CA TYR A 184 -15.98 17.33 -10.07
C TYR A 184 -17.42 17.62 -10.48
N TYR A 185 -17.95 16.85 -11.43
CA TYR A 185 -19.38 16.81 -11.74
C TYR A 185 -19.85 15.39 -12.09
N CYS A 186 -21.10 15.09 -11.75
CA CYS A 186 -21.68 13.77 -11.94
C CYS A 186 -22.24 13.61 -13.37
N VAL A 187 -21.96 12.46 -14.00
CA VAL A 187 -22.62 12.01 -15.23
C VAL A 187 -23.41 10.72 -15.00
N ASP A 188 -24.36 10.44 -15.88
CA ASP A 188 -25.03 9.14 -15.96
C ASP A 188 -24.13 8.07 -16.64
N GLY A 189 -24.59 6.82 -16.70
CA GLY A 189 -23.82 5.71 -17.30
C GLY A 189 -23.61 5.80 -18.81
N ILE A 190 -24.12 6.85 -19.46
CA ILE A 190 -23.96 7.14 -20.89
C ILE A 190 -23.12 8.43 -21.07
N GLY A 191 -22.75 9.10 -19.98
CA GLY A 191 -21.90 10.30 -19.98
C GLY A 191 -22.65 11.64 -20.00
N ASN A 192 -23.98 11.65 -19.83
CA ASN A 192 -24.73 12.91 -19.77
C ASN A 192 -24.63 13.54 -18.37
N GLU A 193 -24.41 14.86 -18.31
CA GLU A 193 -24.34 15.60 -17.04
C GLU A 193 -25.66 15.51 -16.27
N ILE A 194 -25.58 15.08 -15.02
CA ILE A 194 -26.72 15.03 -14.11
C ILE A 194 -26.94 16.43 -13.55
N THR A 195 -28.08 17.03 -13.89
CA THR A 195 -28.46 18.37 -13.40
C THR A 195 -29.59 18.32 -12.37
N ALA A 196 -30.30 17.19 -12.30
CA ALA A 196 -31.37 16.96 -11.34
C ALA A 196 -30.84 16.95 -9.89
N LYS A 197 -31.70 17.37 -8.95
CA LYS A 197 -31.42 17.39 -7.51
C LYS A 197 -32.56 16.73 -6.75
N GLY A 198 -32.26 16.18 -5.58
CA GLY A 198 -33.24 15.50 -4.76
C GLY A 198 -33.73 14.20 -5.41
N MET A 199 -32.86 13.52 -6.16
CA MET A 199 -33.19 12.30 -6.89
C MET A 199 -33.53 11.13 -5.97
N ARG A 200 -33.16 11.20 -4.68
CA ARG A 200 -33.43 10.17 -3.69
C ARG A 200 -34.18 10.76 -2.50
N SER A 201 -35.28 10.10 -2.13
CA SER A 201 -36.02 10.41 -0.91
C SER A 201 -35.44 9.66 0.28
N ASP A 202 -35.47 10.32 1.44
CA ASP A 202 -35.13 9.68 2.70
C ASP A 202 -36.34 8.94 3.29
N GLU A 203 -36.06 7.93 4.10
CA GLU A 203 -37.09 7.09 4.74
C GLU A 203 -36.71 6.83 6.20
N PRO A 204 -37.69 6.58 7.09
CA PRO A 204 -37.39 6.10 8.44
C PRO A 204 -36.58 4.80 8.42
N LEU A 205 -35.78 4.59 9.47
CA LEU A 205 -35.04 3.33 9.67
C LEU A 205 -36.02 2.16 9.82
N LYS A 206 -36.01 1.25 8.85
CA LYS A 206 -36.81 0.01 8.88
C LYS A 206 -36.13 -1.08 9.70
N THR A 207 -34.80 -1.09 9.72
CA THR A 207 -33.99 -2.10 10.39
C THR A 207 -32.91 -1.44 11.25
N GLN A 208 -32.55 -2.09 12.35
CA GLN A 208 -31.39 -1.68 13.15
C GLN A 208 -30.11 -2.25 12.51
N PRO A 209 -28.95 -1.57 12.63
CA PRO A 209 -27.67 -2.12 12.22
C PRO A 209 -27.39 -3.45 12.94
N LYS A 210 -26.89 -4.47 12.22
CA LYS A 210 -26.60 -5.80 12.81
C LYS A 210 -25.57 -5.72 13.93
N SER A 211 -24.64 -4.78 13.82
CA SER A 211 -23.61 -4.50 14.82
C SER A 211 -24.14 -4.01 16.17
N ARG A 212 -25.41 -3.58 16.25
CA ARG A 212 -26.11 -3.24 17.51
C ARG A 212 -26.85 -4.42 18.12
N THR A 213 -27.11 -5.48 17.36
CA THR A 213 -27.67 -6.74 17.87
C THR A 213 -26.57 -7.42 18.66
N THR A 214 -26.40 -6.96 19.90
CA THR A 214 -25.39 -7.50 20.80
C THR A 214 -25.90 -8.85 21.27
N THR A 215 -25.64 -9.91 20.52
CA THR A 215 -25.36 -11.19 21.16
C THR A 215 -24.14 -10.91 21.98
N ARG A 216 -24.32 -10.55 23.26
CA ARG A 216 -23.21 -10.55 24.21
C ARG A 216 -22.70 -12.00 24.16
N PRO A 217 -21.51 -12.27 23.62
CA PRO A 217 -20.93 -13.57 23.88
C PRO A 217 -20.82 -13.62 25.39
N ILE A 218 -21.49 -14.59 26.01
CA ILE A 218 -21.21 -14.93 27.40
C ILE A 218 -19.80 -15.51 27.34
N LEU A 219 -18.80 -14.64 27.46
CA LEU A 219 -17.44 -15.09 27.64
C LEU A 219 -17.39 -15.78 28.98
N ASP A 220 -16.95 -17.04 28.96
CA ASP A 220 -16.63 -17.77 30.17
C ASP A 220 -15.65 -16.94 31.01
N ARG A 221 -15.87 -16.92 32.32
CA ARG A 221 -15.03 -16.21 33.28
C ARG A 221 -13.57 -16.65 33.15
N GLN A 222 -13.32 -17.92 32.83
CA GLN A 222 -11.97 -18.43 32.61
C GLN A 222 -11.28 -17.79 31.40
N ILE A 223 -12.02 -17.52 30.32
CA ILE A 223 -11.47 -16.86 29.12
C ILE A 223 -11.13 -15.40 29.44
N VAL A 224 -11.97 -14.73 30.24
CA VAL A 224 -11.70 -13.35 30.68
C VAL A 224 -10.44 -13.31 31.54
N GLU A 225 -10.30 -14.23 32.50
CA GLU A 225 -9.11 -14.32 33.37
C GLU A 225 -7.84 -14.60 32.55
N GLN A 226 -7.88 -15.57 31.62
CA GLN A 226 -6.76 -15.86 30.71
C GLN A 226 -6.36 -14.67 29.84
N LEU A 227 -7.34 -13.90 29.36
CA LEU A 227 -7.07 -12.70 28.56
C LEU A 227 -6.41 -11.60 29.40
N HIS A 228 -6.81 -11.43 30.67
CA HIS A 228 -6.18 -10.47 31.57
C HIS A 228 -4.77 -10.90 31.98
N GLU A 229 -4.50 -12.20 32.12
CA GLU A 229 -3.16 -12.74 32.34
C GLU A 229 -2.24 -12.55 31.11
N LEU A 230 -2.77 -12.80 29.91
CA LEU A 230 -2.02 -12.63 28.65
C LEU A 230 -1.67 -11.16 28.34
N PHE A 231 -2.52 -10.22 28.78
CA PHE A 231 -2.37 -8.79 28.53
C PHE A 231 -2.28 -8.03 29.85
N GLU A 232 -1.18 -8.22 30.59
CA GLU A 232 -0.94 -7.53 31.86
C GLU A 232 -1.11 -6.00 31.74
N GLY A 233 -1.97 -5.39 32.58
CA GLY A 233 -2.18 -3.94 32.69
C GLY A 233 -3.64 -3.51 32.94
N GLU A 234 -3.87 -2.21 33.19
CA GLU A 234 -5.22 -1.59 33.39
C GLU A 234 -6.09 -1.56 32.10
N ALA A 235 -5.92 -2.51 31.18
CA ALA A 235 -6.71 -2.58 29.96
C ALA A 235 -8.10 -3.14 30.26
N THR A 236 -9.15 -2.60 29.61
CA THR A 236 -10.49 -3.14 29.82
C THR A 236 -10.62 -4.51 29.16
N THR A 237 -11.52 -5.39 29.63
CA THR A 237 -11.76 -6.71 29.00
C THR A 237 -12.03 -6.62 27.49
N LYS A 238 -12.66 -5.51 27.06
CA LYS A 238 -12.88 -5.23 25.64
C LYS A 238 -11.56 -5.06 24.87
N ASP A 239 -10.59 -4.37 25.45
CA ASP A 239 -9.27 -4.14 24.86
C ASP A 239 -8.47 -5.44 24.81
N CYS A 240 -8.56 -6.28 25.85
CA CYS A 240 -7.93 -7.60 25.86
C CYS A 240 -8.50 -8.52 24.77
N ILE A 241 -9.83 -8.56 24.60
CA ILE A 241 -10.48 -9.33 23.51
C ILE A 241 -10.04 -8.81 22.14
N ILE A 242 -10.01 -7.50 21.97
CA ILE A 242 -9.55 -6.85 20.74
C ILE A 242 -8.12 -7.29 20.39
N ARG A 243 -7.21 -7.25 21.37
CA ARG A 243 -5.81 -7.64 21.18
C ARG A 243 -5.68 -9.14 20.90
N ALA A 244 -6.48 -9.98 21.54
CA ALA A 244 -6.50 -11.41 21.24
C ALA A 244 -6.94 -11.70 19.80
N ILE A 245 -8.00 -11.04 19.32
CA ILE A 245 -8.46 -11.17 17.92
C ILE A 245 -7.37 -10.68 16.96
N ALA A 246 -6.68 -9.58 17.30
CA ALA A 246 -5.55 -9.07 16.54
C ALA A 246 -4.41 -10.09 16.41
N MET A 247 -3.98 -10.66 17.55
CA MET A 247 -2.94 -11.69 17.56
C MET A 247 -3.37 -12.94 16.79
N ALA A 248 -4.64 -13.35 16.89
CA ALA A 248 -5.16 -14.50 16.16
C ALA A 248 -5.12 -14.27 14.64
N LYS A 249 -5.57 -13.10 14.17
CA LYS A 249 -5.51 -12.73 12.74
C LYS A 249 -4.07 -12.69 12.23
N GLN A 250 -3.18 -12.04 12.99
CA GLN A 250 -1.75 -11.99 12.64
C GLN A 250 -1.11 -13.38 12.63
N SER A 251 -1.50 -14.25 13.56
CA SER A 251 -1.04 -15.64 13.59
C SER A 251 -1.51 -16.43 12.35
N GLN A 252 -2.74 -16.20 11.89
CA GLN A 252 -3.25 -16.83 10.67
C GLN A 252 -2.51 -16.34 9.42
N GLU A 253 -2.25 -15.03 9.31
CA GLU A 253 -1.47 -14.46 8.22
C GLU A 253 -0.03 -15.01 8.19
N ARG A 254 0.62 -15.09 9.35
CA ARG A 254 1.94 -15.74 9.47
C ARG A 254 1.90 -17.21 9.07
N GLN A 255 0.85 -17.93 9.48
CA GLN A 255 0.69 -19.34 9.12
C GLN A 255 0.53 -19.53 7.60
N ALA A 256 -0.26 -18.67 6.95
CA ALA A 256 -0.40 -18.68 5.49
C ALA A 256 0.92 -18.38 4.77
N GLU A 257 1.73 -17.45 5.29
CA GLU A 257 3.05 -17.16 4.73
C GLU A 257 4.03 -18.32 4.95
N ILE A 258 4.01 -18.97 6.12
CA ILE A 258 4.80 -20.20 6.37
C ILE A 258 4.42 -21.29 5.37
N GLU A 259 3.13 -21.55 5.15
CA GLU A 259 2.68 -22.53 4.16
C GLU A 259 3.15 -22.17 2.75
N ARG A 260 3.11 -20.89 2.38
CA ARG A 260 3.60 -20.42 1.09
C ARG A 260 5.11 -20.66 0.94
N LEU A 261 5.89 -20.34 1.97
CA LEU A 261 7.34 -20.56 1.98
C LEU A 261 7.69 -22.05 1.96
N GLN A 262 6.94 -22.89 2.68
CA GLN A 262 7.09 -24.35 2.64
C GLN A 262 6.84 -24.90 1.24
N ARG A 263 5.79 -24.45 0.55
CA ARG A 263 5.55 -24.86 -0.85
C ARG A 263 6.67 -24.43 -1.79
N ARG A 264 7.21 -23.21 -1.61
CA ARG A 264 8.36 -22.74 -2.41
C ARG A 264 9.62 -23.58 -2.16
N LEU A 265 9.87 -23.92 -0.89
CA LEU A 265 11.00 -24.75 -0.50
C LEU A 265 10.88 -26.15 -1.08
N GLN A 266 9.70 -26.78 -0.99
CA GLN A 266 9.44 -28.08 -1.60
C GLN A 266 9.63 -28.06 -3.12
N ALA A 267 9.10 -27.03 -3.81
CA ALA A 267 9.30 -26.89 -5.26
C ALA A 267 10.78 -26.68 -5.64
N ALA A 268 11.54 -25.97 -4.81
CA ALA A 268 12.98 -25.80 -5.01
C ALA A 268 13.75 -27.11 -4.78
N GLU A 269 13.39 -27.89 -3.76
CA GLU A 269 13.96 -29.21 -3.49
C GLU A 269 13.69 -30.19 -4.64
N GLU A 270 12.44 -30.25 -5.13
CA GLU A 270 12.07 -31.06 -6.30
C GLU A 270 12.86 -30.65 -7.54
N ARG A 271 13.09 -29.34 -7.73
CA ARG A 271 13.89 -28.82 -8.84
C ARG A 271 15.37 -29.17 -8.71
N ILE A 272 15.94 -29.11 -7.50
CA ILE A 272 17.30 -29.56 -7.21
C ILE A 272 17.43 -31.06 -7.51
N GLU A 273 16.47 -31.87 -7.10
CA GLU A 273 16.51 -33.32 -7.32
C GLU A 273 16.33 -33.70 -8.80
N ALA A 274 15.46 -32.98 -9.52
CA ALA A 274 15.33 -33.10 -10.97
C ALA A 274 16.66 -32.74 -11.68
N LEU A 275 17.30 -31.64 -11.26
CA LEU A 275 18.60 -31.23 -11.81
C LEU A 275 19.70 -32.26 -11.54
N LYS A 276 19.76 -32.84 -10.33
CA LYS A 276 20.70 -33.94 -10.00
C LYS A 276 20.47 -35.18 -10.87
N THR A 277 19.20 -35.55 -11.06
CA THR A 277 18.82 -36.70 -11.90
C THR A 277 19.20 -36.45 -13.35
N GLN A 278 18.99 -35.23 -13.84
CA GLN A 278 19.40 -34.80 -15.18
C GLN A 278 20.93 -34.79 -15.33
N THR A 279 21.68 -34.32 -14.33
CA THR A 279 23.16 -34.40 -14.35
C THR A 279 23.65 -35.84 -14.33
N HIS A 280 22.98 -36.73 -13.59
CA HIS A 280 23.33 -38.15 -13.53
C HIS A 280 23.01 -38.90 -14.85
N LEU A 281 21.97 -38.49 -15.57
CA LEU A 281 21.65 -39.01 -16.91
C LEU A 281 22.62 -38.47 -17.97
N GLU A 282 23.01 -37.20 -17.89
CA GLU A 282 24.03 -36.59 -18.76
C GLU A 282 25.42 -37.21 -18.53
N LEU A 283 25.74 -37.66 -17.31
CA LEU A 283 26.97 -38.41 -16.99
C LEU A 283 26.99 -39.84 -17.55
N ILE A 284 25.84 -40.42 -17.91
CA ILE A 284 25.74 -41.78 -18.48
C ILE A 284 25.71 -41.76 -20.03
N HIS A 285 25.45 -40.61 -20.65
CA HIS A 285 25.25 -40.49 -22.11
C HIS A 285 26.17 -39.45 -22.77
N VAL A 286 27.49 -39.58 -22.67
CA VAL A 286 28.38 -38.86 -23.60
C VAL A 286 29.63 -39.68 -23.96
N TYR A 287 29.62 -40.23 -25.17
CA TYR A 287 30.61 -39.94 -26.24
C TYR A 287 29.94 -40.28 -27.59
N PRO A 288 30.28 -39.67 -28.75
CA PRO A 288 31.07 -38.46 -29.02
C PRO A 288 30.38 -37.44 -29.97
N ASN A 289 31.03 -36.28 -30.13
CA ASN A 289 30.93 -35.31 -31.24
C ASN A 289 29.68 -34.39 -31.37
N SER A 290 29.82 -33.12 -30.96
CA SER A 290 30.10 -32.03 -31.91
C SER A 290 30.44 -30.70 -31.20
N GLN A 291 31.52 -30.08 -31.65
CA GLN A 291 32.22 -28.89 -31.17
C GLN A 291 31.31 -27.63 -31.11
N LYS A 292 31.42 -26.75 -30.11
CA LYS A 292 32.53 -25.80 -29.90
C LYS A 292 32.81 -25.60 -28.41
N GLN A 293 33.90 -26.22 -27.95
CA GLN A 293 34.54 -25.90 -26.69
C GLN A 293 35.23 -24.53 -26.83
N THR A 294 34.75 -23.53 -26.12
CA THR A 294 35.62 -22.44 -25.65
C THR A 294 36.59 -23.06 -24.67
N SER A 295 37.90 -22.91 -24.90
CA SER A 295 38.92 -23.40 -23.99
C SER A 295 38.65 -22.93 -22.54
N PRO A 296 38.89 -23.77 -21.52
CA PRO A 296 38.76 -23.38 -20.10
C PRO A 296 39.56 -22.12 -19.72
N ALA A 297 40.57 -21.76 -20.50
CA ALA A 297 41.38 -20.56 -20.35
C ALA A 297 40.65 -19.24 -20.67
N ASP A 298 39.42 -19.29 -21.21
CA ASP A 298 38.65 -18.09 -21.60
C ASP A 298 37.35 -17.89 -20.81
N ASP A 299 37.06 -18.71 -19.78
CA ASP A 299 35.90 -18.49 -18.91
C ASP A 299 36.14 -17.26 -18.00
N PRO A 300 35.31 -16.20 -18.11
CA PRO A 300 35.42 -15.04 -17.24
C PRO A 300 35.32 -15.33 -15.74
N ARG A 301 34.64 -16.40 -15.34
CA ARG A 301 34.50 -16.79 -13.94
C ARG A 301 35.82 -17.17 -13.29
N SER A 302 36.75 -17.71 -14.08
CA SER A 302 38.10 -18.08 -13.63
C SER A 302 39.11 -16.95 -13.76
N MET A 303 38.73 -15.77 -14.27
CA MET A 303 39.65 -14.64 -14.40
C MET A 303 39.91 -13.98 -13.03
N PRO A 304 41.18 -13.69 -12.70
CA PRO A 304 41.51 -12.85 -11.55
C PRO A 304 40.89 -11.45 -11.66
N ASN A 305 40.67 -10.78 -10.52
CA ASN A 305 40.08 -9.44 -10.47
C ASN A 305 40.84 -8.44 -11.34
N ALA A 306 42.18 -8.42 -11.26
CA ALA A 306 43.03 -7.53 -12.03
C ALA A 306 42.81 -7.65 -13.55
N ASP A 307 42.63 -8.87 -14.06
CA ASP A 307 42.40 -9.13 -15.48
C ASP A 307 40.95 -8.83 -15.88
N LEU A 308 40.00 -9.10 -14.99
CA LEU A 308 38.59 -8.90 -15.27
C LEU A 308 38.25 -7.42 -15.47
N ILE A 309 38.77 -6.50 -14.64
CA ILE A 309 38.42 -5.05 -14.64
C ILE A 309 38.50 -4.44 -16.04
N GLY A 310 39.59 -4.69 -16.77
CA GLY A 310 39.81 -4.18 -18.12
C GLY A 310 39.24 -5.06 -19.23
N SER A 311 38.78 -6.28 -18.91
CA SER A 311 38.38 -7.27 -19.91
C SER A 311 37.11 -6.86 -20.66
N LYS A 312 37.16 -7.07 -21.97
CA LYS A 312 36.04 -6.96 -22.92
C LYS A 312 35.65 -8.34 -23.51
N LYS A 313 36.16 -9.43 -22.92
CA LYS A 313 35.81 -10.80 -23.35
C LYS A 313 34.31 -11.04 -23.21
N ARG A 314 33.76 -11.94 -24.04
CA ARG A 314 32.36 -12.36 -23.94
C ARG A 314 32.10 -12.93 -22.54
N GLY A 315 31.02 -12.49 -21.88
CA GLY A 315 30.69 -12.88 -20.51
C GLY A 315 31.41 -12.08 -19.41
N ALA A 316 32.44 -11.28 -19.74
CA ALA A 316 33.13 -10.47 -18.72
C ALA A 316 32.21 -9.41 -18.08
N ALA A 317 31.24 -8.88 -18.83
CA ALA A 317 30.30 -7.90 -18.30
C ALA A 317 29.37 -8.51 -17.23
N GLU A 318 28.86 -9.71 -17.48
CA GLU A 318 28.01 -10.45 -16.54
C GLU A 318 28.78 -10.81 -15.27
N GLU A 319 30.02 -11.28 -15.41
CA GLU A 319 30.84 -11.64 -14.26
C GLU A 319 31.21 -10.42 -13.40
N LYS A 320 31.49 -9.26 -14.01
CA LYS A 320 31.69 -8.01 -13.27
C LYS A 320 30.45 -7.64 -12.44
N LEU A 321 29.26 -7.77 -13.02
CA LEU A 321 28.01 -7.45 -12.35
C LEU A 321 27.76 -8.39 -11.17
N ARG A 322 27.96 -9.70 -11.38
CA ARG A 322 27.85 -10.72 -10.34
C ARG A 322 28.81 -10.45 -9.17
N ARG A 323 30.10 -10.23 -9.44
CA ARG A 323 31.09 -9.89 -8.40
C ARG A 323 30.80 -8.57 -7.69
N SER A 324 30.22 -7.59 -8.40
CA SER A 324 29.81 -6.33 -7.78
C SER A 324 28.61 -6.47 -6.84
N VAL A 325 27.66 -7.36 -7.13
CA VAL A 325 26.56 -7.70 -6.22
C VAL A 325 27.13 -8.33 -4.95
N GLU A 326 27.96 -9.37 -5.08
CA GLU A 326 28.63 -10.03 -3.94
C GLU A 326 29.44 -9.03 -3.11
N ALA A 327 30.20 -8.16 -3.75
CA ALA A 327 31.02 -7.16 -3.06
C ALA A 327 30.18 -6.17 -2.25
N ILE A 328 29.03 -5.72 -2.77
CA ILE A 328 28.13 -4.85 -2.01
C ILE A 328 27.52 -5.61 -0.82
N GLN A 329 27.08 -6.86 -1.03
CA GLN A 329 26.52 -7.68 0.05
C GLN A 329 27.53 -7.90 1.18
N SER A 330 28.77 -8.27 0.82
CA SER A 330 29.88 -8.44 1.74
C SER A 330 30.28 -7.13 2.43
N TYR A 331 30.29 -6.01 1.72
CA TYR A 331 30.56 -4.69 2.31
C TYR A 331 29.50 -4.29 3.34
N ASN A 332 28.23 -4.58 3.07
CA ASN A 332 27.11 -4.25 3.95
C ASN A 332 27.05 -5.17 5.19
N ALA A 333 27.61 -6.36 5.12
CA ALA A 333 27.56 -7.34 6.20
C ALA A 333 28.17 -6.77 7.49
N GLY A 334 27.36 -6.68 8.55
CA GLY A 334 27.79 -6.17 9.85
C GLY A 334 27.91 -4.64 9.96
N ARG A 335 27.52 -3.88 8.92
CA ARG A 335 27.53 -2.41 8.95
C ARG A 335 26.18 -1.80 9.35
N PRO A 336 26.18 -0.62 10.01
CA PRO A 336 24.96 0.12 10.29
C PRO A 336 24.29 0.58 9.01
N PHE A 337 22.96 0.67 9.04
CA PHE A 337 22.12 0.96 7.87
C PHE A 337 22.54 2.22 7.10
N GLU A 338 22.98 3.25 7.82
CA GLU A 338 23.42 4.53 7.25
C GLU A 338 24.67 4.40 6.38
N GLU A 339 25.51 3.39 6.62
CA GLU A 339 26.73 3.12 5.85
C GLU A 339 26.51 2.16 4.68
N GLN A 340 25.42 1.39 4.70
CA GLN A 340 25.16 0.35 3.70
C GLN A 340 24.88 0.94 2.31
N ILE A 341 25.38 0.27 1.28
CA ILE A 341 25.19 0.64 -0.12
C ILE A 341 24.04 -0.20 -0.71
N ALA A 342 23.08 0.46 -1.33
CA ALA A 342 22.01 -0.19 -2.07
C ALA A 342 22.50 -0.75 -3.40
N ILE A 343 22.03 -1.95 -3.72
CA ILE A 343 22.22 -2.60 -5.02
C ILE A 343 21.17 -2.04 -5.97
N ASN A 344 21.61 -1.22 -6.93
CA ASN A 344 20.74 -0.73 -7.99
C ASN A 344 21.54 -0.54 -9.28
N LYS A 345 20.83 -0.32 -10.39
CA LYS A 345 21.42 -0.09 -11.72
C LYS A 345 22.50 1.00 -11.70
N GLY A 346 22.32 2.03 -10.85
CA GLY A 346 23.27 3.12 -10.68
C GLY A 346 24.58 2.72 -9.99
N SER A 347 24.51 2.00 -8.87
CA SER A 347 25.70 1.53 -8.15
C SER A 347 26.45 0.47 -8.97
N LEU A 348 25.74 -0.50 -9.56
CA LEU A 348 26.33 -1.53 -10.41
C LEU A 348 27.05 -0.92 -11.62
N ARG A 349 26.43 0.05 -12.30
CA ARG A 349 27.08 0.75 -13.42
C ARG A 349 28.34 1.51 -12.99
N LYS A 350 28.30 2.17 -11.83
CA LYS A 350 29.45 2.92 -11.31
C LYS A 350 30.63 2.01 -10.95
N ILE A 351 30.38 0.88 -10.30
CA ILE A 351 31.41 -0.06 -9.87
C ILE A 351 31.97 -0.87 -11.06
N THR A 352 31.12 -1.32 -11.98
CA THR A 352 31.57 -2.22 -13.07
C THR A 352 32.08 -1.51 -14.32
N LYS A 353 31.68 -0.25 -14.52
CA LYS A 353 31.85 0.52 -15.77
C LYS A 353 31.31 -0.18 -17.02
N VAL A 354 30.38 -1.11 -16.84
CA VAL A 354 29.66 -1.77 -17.93
C VAL A 354 28.67 -0.78 -18.57
N LYS A 355 28.38 -0.95 -19.87
CA LYS A 355 27.43 -0.11 -20.60
C LYS A 355 26.05 -0.19 -19.95
N ALA A 356 25.36 0.95 -19.88
CA ALA A 356 24.07 1.07 -19.18
C ALA A 356 23.01 0.08 -19.67
N GLN A 357 22.96 -0.18 -20.99
CA GLN A 357 22.04 -1.16 -21.57
C GLN A 357 22.26 -2.57 -20.99
N THR A 358 23.49 -3.05 -20.97
CA THR A 358 23.85 -4.38 -20.42
C THR A 358 23.58 -4.46 -18.92
N VAL A 359 23.79 -3.37 -18.18
CA VAL A 359 23.44 -3.30 -16.75
C VAL A 359 21.93 -3.42 -16.57
N ASN A 360 21.14 -2.75 -17.41
CA ASN A 360 19.68 -2.79 -17.33
C ASN A 360 19.17 -4.20 -17.62
N GLU A 361 19.58 -4.79 -18.74
CA GLU A 361 19.19 -6.15 -19.16
C GLU A 361 19.52 -7.17 -18.05
N TRP A 362 20.76 -7.15 -17.55
CA TRP A 362 21.18 -8.07 -16.49
C TRP A 362 20.43 -7.83 -15.17
N ALA A 363 20.22 -6.58 -14.76
CA ALA A 363 19.50 -6.27 -13.53
C ALA A 363 18.00 -6.59 -13.62
N ASP A 364 17.41 -6.55 -14.82
CA ASP A 364 16.03 -6.97 -15.06
C ASP A 364 15.91 -8.51 -15.02
N GLU A 365 16.89 -9.24 -15.53
CA GLU A 365 16.96 -10.71 -15.40
C GLU A 365 17.16 -11.19 -13.94
N HIS A 366 17.80 -10.36 -13.11
CA HIS A 366 18.09 -10.66 -11.69
C HIS A 366 17.27 -9.79 -10.73
N SER A 367 16.14 -9.23 -11.20
CA SER A 367 15.35 -8.27 -10.42
C SER A 367 14.83 -8.87 -9.11
N GLU A 368 14.39 -10.14 -9.13
CA GLU A 368 13.89 -10.83 -7.95
C GLU A 368 14.93 -10.92 -6.82
N GLU A 369 16.19 -11.21 -7.16
CA GLU A 369 17.28 -11.30 -6.19
C GLU A 369 17.65 -9.91 -5.62
N ILE A 370 17.74 -8.92 -6.49
CA ILE A 370 18.09 -7.55 -6.12
C ILE A 370 16.98 -6.94 -5.25
N GLU A 371 15.71 -7.12 -5.62
CA GLU A 371 14.56 -6.64 -4.86
C GLU A 371 14.46 -7.35 -3.51
N ALA A 372 14.62 -8.68 -3.46
CA ALA A 372 14.61 -9.42 -2.20
C ALA A 372 15.70 -8.93 -1.23
N TYR A 373 16.90 -8.66 -1.72
CA TYR A 373 17.97 -8.10 -0.89
C TYR A 373 17.66 -6.67 -0.45
N THR A 374 17.20 -5.83 -1.37
CA THR A 374 16.86 -4.41 -1.10
C THR A 374 15.76 -4.31 -0.05
N ASP A 375 14.73 -5.14 -0.15
CA ASP A 375 13.62 -5.20 0.80
C ASP A 375 14.07 -5.73 2.17
N ALA A 376 14.90 -6.77 2.19
CA ALA A 376 15.44 -7.33 3.42
C ALA A 376 16.30 -6.31 4.21
N GLN A 377 17.05 -5.46 3.50
CA GLN A 377 17.85 -4.40 4.12
C GLN A 377 17.06 -3.10 4.36
N GLY A 378 15.87 -2.93 3.76
CA GLY A 378 15.08 -1.70 3.86
C GLY A 378 15.66 -0.51 3.08
N HIS A 379 16.43 -0.75 2.02
CA HIS A 379 17.11 0.31 1.26
C HIS A 379 16.13 1.17 0.45
N GLY A 380 16.22 2.49 0.62
CA GLY A 380 15.39 3.45 -0.14
C GLY A 380 16.07 3.98 -1.41
N TYR A 381 15.30 4.69 -2.25
CA TYR A 381 15.79 5.28 -3.51
C TYR A 381 17.02 6.19 -3.36
N ARG A 382 17.16 6.88 -2.22
CA ARG A 382 18.28 7.79 -1.93
C ARG A 382 19.40 7.18 -1.08
N GLN A 383 19.41 5.86 -0.88
CA GLN A 383 20.36 5.18 0.00
C GLN A 383 21.84 5.44 -0.36
N ASN A 384 22.13 5.63 -1.65
CA ASN A 384 23.49 5.82 -2.16
C ASN A 384 23.91 7.30 -2.30
N VAL A 385 23.06 8.25 -1.91
CA VAL A 385 23.38 9.68 -2.04
C VAL A 385 24.51 10.05 -1.09
N GLY A 386 25.59 10.62 -1.64
CA GLY A 386 26.76 11.07 -0.86
C GLY A 386 27.72 9.95 -0.44
N LYS A 387 27.48 8.70 -0.85
CA LYS A 387 28.36 7.56 -0.54
C LYS A 387 29.41 7.37 -1.63
N ASP A 388 30.64 7.12 -1.20
CA ASP A 388 31.71 6.70 -2.08
C ASP A 388 31.56 5.21 -2.39
N LEU A 389 31.57 4.84 -3.67
CA LEU A 389 31.50 3.44 -4.11
C LEU A 389 32.89 2.84 -4.31
N ALA A 390 33.96 3.65 -4.30
CA ALA A 390 35.33 3.17 -4.44
C ALA A 390 35.78 2.29 -3.26
N VAL A 391 35.10 2.40 -2.11
CA VAL A 391 35.33 1.57 -0.92
C VAL A 391 34.89 0.11 -1.09
N VAL A 392 34.04 -0.18 -2.09
CA VAL A 392 33.58 -1.54 -2.37
C VAL A 392 34.60 -2.24 -3.26
N LYS A 393 35.19 -3.32 -2.76
CA LYS A 393 36.12 -4.17 -3.51
C LYS A 393 35.52 -5.57 -3.74
N TRP A 394 35.75 -6.13 -4.92
CA TRP A 394 35.52 -7.55 -5.19
C TRP A 394 36.39 -8.40 -4.27
N ASP A 395 35.92 -9.60 -3.96
CA ASP A 395 36.59 -10.50 -3.02
C ASP A 395 38.01 -10.85 -3.53
N GLU A 396 39.01 -10.36 -2.81
CA GLU A 396 40.43 -10.60 -3.13
C GLU A 396 40.88 -12.02 -2.74
N ALA A 397 40.23 -12.64 -1.75
CA ALA A 397 40.53 -14.01 -1.34
C ALA A 397 39.99 -15.01 -2.35
N ALA A 398 38.82 -14.74 -2.93
CA ALA A 398 38.20 -15.59 -3.95
C ALA A 398 38.81 -15.39 -5.35
N TYR A 399 39.13 -14.15 -5.71
CA TYR A 399 39.43 -13.79 -7.10
C TYR A 399 40.77 -13.07 -7.29
N GLY A 400 41.61 -12.98 -6.27
CA GLY A 400 42.93 -12.37 -6.33
C GLY A 400 42.93 -10.87 -6.02
N ALA A 401 44.06 -10.42 -5.45
CA ALA A 401 44.29 -9.04 -5.05
C ALA A 401 44.30 -8.09 -6.25
N TYR A 402 43.77 -6.88 -6.07
CA TYR A 402 43.76 -5.85 -7.09
C TYR A 402 43.59 -4.45 -6.49
N GLU A 403 43.89 -3.44 -7.30
CA GLU A 403 43.50 -2.07 -7.03
C GLU A 403 42.66 -1.53 -8.18
N TRP A 404 41.71 -0.65 -7.85
CA TRP A 404 40.97 0.06 -8.88
C TRP A 404 41.95 0.91 -9.71
N PRO A 405 41.86 0.91 -11.05
CA PRO A 405 42.71 1.77 -11.87
C PRO A 405 42.62 3.25 -11.47
N GLU A 406 43.71 3.99 -11.63
CA GLU A 406 43.68 5.44 -11.36
C GLU A 406 42.64 6.14 -12.24
N GLY A 407 41.82 7.01 -11.62
CA GLY A 407 40.69 7.67 -12.31
C GLY A 407 39.50 6.76 -12.60
N TYR A 408 39.47 5.51 -12.10
CA TYR A 408 38.35 4.60 -12.37
C TYR A 408 37.01 5.15 -11.84
N PHE A 409 36.96 5.79 -10.67
CA PHE A 409 35.75 6.43 -10.14
C PHE A 409 35.64 7.94 -10.41
N GLY A 410 36.61 8.51 -11.13
CA GLY A 410 36.70 9.95 -11.45
C GLY A 410 35.70 10.44 -12.49
#